data_AF-A0A2C6BGY4-F1
#
_entry.id   AF-A0A2C6BGY4-F1
#
_cell.length_a   1.000
_cell.length_b   1.000
_cell.length_c   1.000
_cell.angle_alpha   90.00
_cell.angle_beta   90.00
_cell.angle_gamma   90.00
#
_symmetry.space_group_name_H-M   'P 1'
#
loop_
_entity.id
_entity.type
_entity.pdbx_description
1 polymer ?
#
loop_
_entity_poly.entity_id
_entity_poly.type
_entity_poly.pdbx_seq_one_letter_code
_entity_poly.pdbx_strand_id
1 'polypeptide(L)'
;RRCAFFGTANDTNFLRDETGNRRFWPIDCFIHSPIKSIFNDLNNELDQIWAEACELAKNEFYSLVLSKEAEKIAKEEQEAHSEDNIFKGIILDYLDKKIPKNWNSLDAFAKRTFLDEYETMSKQYDENDLILRDKVCAAEIWEEALKNSIRFMKKSDSIEINKVLVSLNEWEKMKT
;
A
#
# COMPACT_ATOMS: atom_id res chain seq x y z
N ARG A 1 -8.20 10.54 26.68
CA ARG A 1 -7.24 11.59 26.25
C ARG A 1 -7.79 12.21 24.97
N ARG A 2 -7.88 13.54 24.87
CA ARG A 2 -8.25 14.28 23.65
C ARG A 2 -7.06 15.15 23.25
N CYS A 3 -6.08 14.57 22.57
CA CYS A 3 -4.98 15.33 21.99
C CYS A 3 -4.86 14.99 20.51
N ALA A 4 -4.66 16.00 19.69
CA ALA A 4 -4.25 15.86 18.31
C ALA A 4 -2.73 16.07 18.25
N PHE A 5 -2.07 15.28 17.41
CA PHE A 5 -0.64 15.46 17.12
C PHE A 5 -0.51 15.93 15.68
N PHE A 6 0.41 16.87 15.46
CA PHE A 6 0.74 17.38 14.14
C PHE A 6 2.22 17.11 13.90
N GLY A 7 2.54 16.66 12.70
CA GLY A 7 3.89 16.41 12.25
C GLY A 7 3.99 16.70 10.75
N THR A 8 5.18 17.07 10.32
CA THR A 8 5.49 17.32 8.91
C THR A 8 6.42 16.22 8.42
N ALA A 9 6.15 15.69 7.23
CA ALA A 9 7.02 14.76 6.52
C ALA A 9 7.36 15.34 5.14
N ASN A 10 8.59 15.16 4.69
CA ASN A 10 9.01 15.51 3.33
C ASN A 10 8.76 14.35 2.34
N ASP A 11 8.67 13.12 2.85
CA ASP A 11 8.33 11.95 2.07
C ASP A 11 6.81 11.81 2.01
N THR A 12 6.27 11.53 0.84
CA THR A 12 4.84 11.28 0.65
C THR A 12 4.44 9.90 1.19
N ASN A 13 5.36 8.94 1.26
CA ASN A 13 5.08 7.54 1.59
C ASN A 13 5.51 7.22 3.03
N PHE A 14 4.86 7.84 4.02
CA PHE A 14 5.27 7.74 5.43
C PHE A 14 4.40 6.80 6.28
N LEU A 15 3.27 6.31 5.74
CA LEU A 15 2.34 5.47 6.46
C LEU A 15 2.70 3.99 6.32
N ARG A 16 3.26 3.39 7.38
CA ARG A 16 3.83 2.02 7.35
C ARG A 16 2.96 0.89 7.91
N ASP A 17 2.03 1.20 8.82
CA ASP A 17 1.25 0.19 9.53
C ASP A 17 -0.24 0.38 9.30
N GLU A 18 -0.89 -0.51 8.55
CA GLU A 18 -2.33 -0.47 8.26
C GLU A 18 -3.22 -0.22 9.50
N THR A 19 -2.85 -0.78 10.66
CA THR A 19 -3.65 -0.59 11.88
C THR A 19 -3.42 0.79 12.49
N GLY A 20 -2.21 1.31 12.41
CA GLY A 20 -1.82 2.65 12.84
C GLY A 20 -2.31 3.75 11.90
N ASN A 21 -2.20 3.52 10.59
CA ASN A 21 -2.35 4.47 9.49
C ASN A 21 -3.72 5.15 9.49
N ARG A 22 -4.78 4.43 9.87
CA ARG A 22 -6.15 5.00 9.98
C ARG A 22 -6.28 6.19 10.95
N ARG A 23 -5.28 6.40 11.83
CA ARG A 23 -5.24 7.51 12.80
C ARG A 23 -4.51 8.74 12.28
N PHE A 24 -3.98 8.68 11.07
CA PHE A 24 -3.31 9.79 10.42
C PHE A 24 -4.23 10.37 9.35
N TRP A 25 -4.23 11.70 9.25
CA TRP A 25 -4.86 12.43 8.16
C TRP A 25 -3.75 13.18 7.43
N PRO A 26 -3.17 12.57 6.38
CA PRO A 26 -2.23 13.25 5.50
C PRO A 26 -2.90 14.48 4.87
N ILE A 27 -2.14 15.57 4.75
CA ILE A 27 -2.56 16.76 4.05
C ILE A 27 -1.39 17.21 3.19
N ASP A 28 -1.54 17.07 1.89
CA ASP A 28 -0.55 17.56 0.94
C ASP A 28 -0.48 19.10 0.98
N CYS A 29 0.69 19.58 1.32
CA CYS A 29 1.01 21.01 1.32
C CYS A 29 1.56 21.42 -0.05
N PHE A 30 1.49 22.72 -0.37
CA PHE A 30 2.02 23.27 -1.63
C PHE A 30 1.34 22.77 -2.92
N ILE A 31 0.13 22.19 -2.83
CA ILE A 31 -0.75 22.01 -4.01
C ILE A 31 -0.96 23.35 -4.72
N HIS A 32 -1.05 24.42 -3.93
CA HIS A 32 -1.03 25.80 -4.41
C HIS A 32 0.16 26.55 -3.83
N SER A 33 0.78 27.39 -4.65
CA SER A 33 1.88 28.24 -4.20
C SER A 33 1.39 29.25 -3.14
N PRO A 34 2.04 29.31 -1.96
CA PRO A 34 1.65 30.27 -0.94
C PRO A 34 1.90 31.71 -1.42
N ILE A 35 0.89 32.55 -1.25
CA ILE A 35 0.94 33.98 -1.63
C ILE A 35 1.46 34.89 -0.50
N LYS A 36 1.54 34.35 0.72
CA LYS A 36 1.99 35.06 1.93
C LYS A 36 2.95 34.17 2.72
N SER A 37 3.97 34.78 3.28
CA SER A 37 4.93 34.19 4.21
C SER A 37 4.45 34.39 5.65
N ILE A 38 4.42 33.30 6.42
CA ILE A 38 4.12 33.36 7.86
C ILE A 38 5.12 34.21 8.65
N PHE A 39 6.34 34.39 8.12
CA PHE A 39 7.42 35.12 8.80
C PHE A 39 7.40 36.61 8.50
N ASN A 40 6.97 36.99 7.29
CA ASN A 40 7.11 38.36 6.80
C ASN A 40 5.77 39.09 6.65
N ASP A 41 4.71 38.38 6.28
CA ASP A 41 3.48 39.00 5.79
C ASP A 41 2.32 38.94 6.81
N LEU A 42 2.32 37.95 7.71
CA LEU A 42 1.16 37.68 8.60
C LEU A 42 1.20 38.34 9.98
N ASN A 43 2.26 39.07 10.34
CA ASN A 43 2.40 39.63 11.69
C ASN A 43 1.23 40.52 12.13
N ASN A 44 0.63 41.28 11.20
CA ASN A 44 -0.50 42.17 11.50
C ASN A 44 -1.88 41.47 11.38
N GLU A 45 -1.92 40.26 10.84
CA GLU A 45 -3.16 39.50 10.61
C GLU A 45 -3.34 38.37 11.63
N LEU A 46 -2.29 38.05 12.40
CA LEU A 46 -2.28 36.96 13.38
C LEU A 46 -3.45 37.06 14.38
N ASP A 47 -3.67 38.25 14.95
CA ASP A 47 -4.75 38.47 15.92
C ASP A 47 -6.13 38.26 15.30
N GLN A 48 -6.31 38.67 14.04
CA GLN A 48 -7.55 38.49 13.31
C GLN A 48 -7.81 37.01 13.00
N ILE A 49 -6.78 36.28 12.54
CA ILE A 49 -6.87 34.84 12.28
C ILE A 49 -7.26 34.08 13.55
N TRP A 50 -6.64 34.41 14.69
CA TRP A 50 -6.99 33.81 15.97
C TRP A 50 -8.39 34.18 16.44
N ALA A 51 -8.83 35.43 16.23
CA ALA A 51 -10.18 35.87 16.57
C ALA A 51 -11.24 35.06 15.80
N GLU A 52 -11.05 34.87 14.50
CA GLU A 52 -11.94 34.07 13.65
C GLU A 52 -11.96 32.60 14.07
N ALA A 53 -10.79 32.00 14.32
CA ALA A 53 -10.69 30.62 14.79
C ALA A 53 -11.40 30.43 16.15
N CYS A 54 -11.25 31.38 17.07
CA CYS A 54 -11.93 31.35 18.36
C CYS A 54 -13.45 31.49 18.22
N GLU A 55 -13.92 32.32 17.30
CA GLU A 55 -15.35 32.54 17.09
C GLU A 55 -16.01 31.32 16.44
N LEU A 56 -15.35 30.71 15.45
CA LEU A 56 -15.76 29.41 14.88
C LEU A 56 -15.85 28.33 15.97
N ALA A 57 -14.83 28.23 16.82
CA ALA A 57 -14.80 27.24 17.90
C ALA A 57 -15.90 27.41 18.96
N LYS A 58 -16.43 28.64 19.14
CA LYS A 58 -17.57 28.89 20.05
C LYS A 58 -18.91 28.55 19.41
N ASN A 59 -19.07 28.86 18.13
CA ASN A 59 -20.35 28.82 17.44
C ASN A 59 -20.63 27.49 16.72
N GLU A 60 -19.59 26.68 16.48
CA GLU A 60 -19.72 25.40 15.80
C GLU A 60 -19.36 24.22 16.71
N PHE A 61 -20.18 23.16 16.65
CA PHE A 61 -19.84 21.88 17.24
C PHE A 61 -19.11 21.03 16.20
N TYR A 62 -17.78 20.95 16.33
CA TYR A 62 -16.99 20.04 15.51
C TYR A 62 -17.01 18.64 16.10
N SER A 63 -17.65 17.72 15.38
CA SER A 63 -17.56 16.29 15.68
C SER A 63 -16.11 15.82 15.57
N LEU A 64 -15.63 15.08 16.57
CA LEU A 64 -14.35 14.37 16.49
C LEU A 64 -14.44 13.09 15.63
N VAL A 65 -15.64 12.73 15.19
CA VAL A 65 -15.92 11.63 14.28
C VAL A 65 -16.16 12.23 12.90
N LEU A 66 -15.40 11.76 11.91
CA LEU A 66 -15.58 12.15 10.52
C LEU A 66 -16.98 11.79 10.02
N SER A 67 -17.52 12.59 9.11
CA SER A 67 -18.69 12.17 8.34
C SER A 67 -18.32 11.01 7.41
N LYS A 68 -19.31 10.32 6.86
CA LYS A 68 -19.06 9.20 5.93
C LYS A 68 -18.29 9.65 4.68
N GLU A 69 -18.61 10.84 4.20
CA GLU A 69 -17.95 11.46 3.05
C GLU A 69 -16.49 11.79 3.37
N ALA A 70 -16.25 12.41 4.53
CA ALA A 70 -14.90 12.73 4.99
C ALA A 70 -14.07 11.48 5.30
N GLU A 71 -14.69 10.41 5.81
CA GLU A 71 -14.02 9.12 6.04
C GLU A 71 -13.59 8.46 4.73
N LYS A 72 -14.41 8.56 3.66
CA LYS A 72 -14.03 8.07 2.33
C LYS A 72 -12.81 8.80 1.79
N ILE A 73 -12.81 10.13 1.85
CA ILE A 73 -11.68 10.96 1.42
C ILE A 73 -10.42 10.62 2.24
N ALA A 74 -10.55 10.55 3.57
CA ALA A 74 -9.43 10.21 4.44
C ALA A 74 -8.83 8.84 4.11
N LYS A 75 -9.66 7.86 3.73
CA LYS A 75 -9.19 6.52 3.34
C LYS A 75 -8.43 6.54 2.01
N GLU A 76 -8.90 7.30 1.03
CA GLU A 76 -8.21 7.49 -0.26
C GLU A 76 -6.83 8.14 -0.06
N GLU A 77 -6.76 9.21 0.75
CA GLU A 77 -5.49 9.86 1.11
C GLU A 77 -4.56 8.94 1.91
N GLN A 78 -5.09 8.18 2.87
CA GLN A 78 -4.29 7.21 3.64
C GLN A 78 -3.68 6.12 2.75
N GLU A 79 -4.41 5.65 1.74
CA GLU A 79 -3.92 4.67 0.77
C GLU A 79 -2.86 5.28 -0.15
N ALA A 80 -3.05 6.51 -0.61
CA ALA A 80 -2.09 7.23 -1.44
C ALA A 80 -0.74 7.49 -0.73
N HIS A 81 -0.77 7.72 0.59
CA HIS A 81 0.41 7.99 1.41
C HIS A 81 0.99 6.76 2.12
N SER A 82 0.44 5.56 1.85
CA SER A 82 0.95 4.31 2.41
C SER A 82 2.23 3.88 1.70
N GLU A 83 3.20 3.40 2.47
CA GLU A 83 4.43 2.84 1.90
C GLU A 83 4.08 1.56 1.13
N ASP A 84 4.39 1.55 -0.17
CA ASP A 84 4.25 0.35 -0.97
C ASP A 84 5.15 -0.74 -0.41
N ASN A 85 4.58 -1.92 -0.18
CA ASN A 85 5.36 -3.05 0.29
C ASN A 85 6.46 -3.38 -0.73
N ILE A 86 7.70 -3.59 -0.27
CA ILE A 86 8.85 -3.91 -1.13
C ILE A 86 8.62 -5.15 -2.01
N PHE A 87 7.75 -6.08 -1.60
CA PHE A 87 7.41 -7.27 -2.37
C PHE A 87 6.32 -7.03 -3.40
N LYS A 88 5.56 -5.92 -3.34
CA LYS A 88 4.39 -5.68 -4.21
C LYS A 88 4.73 -5.79 -5.68
N GLY A 89 5.77 -5.10 -6.13
CA GLY A 89 6.20 -5.16 -7.54
C GLY A 89 6.64 -6.57 -7.97
N ILE A 90 7.39 -7.27 -7.11
CA ILE A 90 7.88 -8.62 -7.40
C ILE A 90 6.73 -9.64 -7.45
N ILE A 91 5.76 -9.50 -6.55
CA ILE A 91 4.58 -10.36 -6.48
C ILE A 91 3.70 -10.13 -7.69
N LEU A 92 3.45 -8.88 -8.10
CA LEU A 92 2.68 -8.56 -9.31
C LEU A 92 3.30 -9.19 -10.57
N ASP A 93 4.59 -8.96 -10.80
CA ASP A 93 5.31 -9.58 -11.93
C ASP A 93 5.23 -11.11 -11.90
N TYR A 94 5.34 -11.70 -10.72
CA TYR A 94 5.19 -13.15 -10.55
C TYR A 94 3.78 -13.65 -10.90
N LEU A 95 2.73 -12.95 -10.48
CA LEU A 95 1.33 -13.35 -10.71
C LEU A 95 0.93 -13.19 -12.19
N ASP A 96 1.43 -12.16 -12.87
CA ASP A 96 1.13 -11.86 -14.28
C ASP A 96 1.80 -12.84 -15.26
N LYS A 97 2.86 -13.54 -14.83
CA LYS A 97 3.54 -14.56 -15.65
C LYS A 97 2.67 -15.78 -15.84
N LYS A 98 2.35 -16.14 -17.09
CA LYS A 98 1.66 -17.40 -17.42
C LYS A 98 2.57 -18.60 -17.18
N ILE A 99 2.06 -19.65 -16.56
CA ILE A 99 2.80 -20.86 -16.22
C ILE A 99 2.30 -22.06 -17.01
N PRO A 100 3.15 -23.06 -17.28
CA PRO A 100 2.74 -24.33 -17.86
C PRO A 100 1.64 -25.04 -17.04
N LYS A 101 0.70 -25.73 -17.68
CA LYS A 101 -0.35 -26.52 -16.98
C LYS A 101 0.21 -27.54 -15.98
N ASN A 102 1.38 -28.10 -16.24
CA ASN A 102 2.06 -29.06 -15.37
C ASN A 102 2.88 -28.40 -14.24
N TRP A 103 2.73 -27.09 -13.98
CA TRP A 103 3.51 -26.33 -13.00
C TRP A 103 3.63 -27.02 -11.64
N ASN A 104 2.53 -27.55 -11.12
CA ASN A 104 2.50 -28.20 -9.80
C ASN A 104 3.29 -29.51 -9.73
N SER A 105 3.63 -30.10 -10.87
CA SER A 105 4.46 -31.30 -10.96
C SER A 105 5.95 -30.99 -11.08
N LEU A 106 6.32 -29.72 -11.35
CA LEU A 106 7.71 -29.30 -11.45
C LEU A 106 8.32 -29.16 -10.05
N ASP A 107 9.61 -29.48 -9.95
CA ASP A 107 10.37 -29.23 -8.73
C ASP A 107 10.72 -27.73 -8.59
N ALA A 108 11.17 -27.35 -7.40
CA ALA A 108 11.50 -25.95 -7.11
C ALA A 108 12.60 -25.39 -8.03
N PHE A 109 13.52 -26.24 -8.51
CA PHE A 109 14.58 -25.82 -9.42
C PHE A 109 14.03 -25.48 -10.81
N ALA A 110 13.27 -26.38 -11.41
CA ALA A 110 12.66 -26.18 -12.72
C ALA A 110 11.71 -24.97 -12.73
N LYS A 111 10.93 -24.79 -11.66
CA LYS A 111 10.08 -23.60 -11.48
C LYS A 111 10.89 -22.31 -11.47
N ARG A 112 11.99 -22.25 -10.71
CA ARG A 112 12.87 -21.07 -10.68
C ARG A 112 13.51 -20.79 -12.03
N THR A 113 14.06 -21.81 -12.68
CA THR A 113 14.66 -21.66 -14.01
C THR A 113 13.64 -21.11 -15.02
N PHE A 114 12.40 -21.61 -14.99
CA PHE A 114 11.34 -21.10 -15.85
C PHE A 114 11.04 -19.62 -15.60
N LEU A 115 10.96 -19.18 -14.34
CA LEU A 115 10.66 -17.79 -13.99
C LEU A 115 11.83 -16.83 -14.27
N ASP A 116 13.07 -17.30 -14.08
CA ASP A 116 14.27 -16.51 -14.31
C ASP A 116 14.54 -16.28 -15.80
N GLU A 117 14.25 -17.29 -16.62
CA GLU A 117 14.39 -17.23 -18.08
C GLU A 117 13.04 -17.12 -18.79
N TYR A 118 12.05 -16.49 -18.14
CA TYR A 118 10.65 -16.46 -18.57
C TYR A 118 10.46 -16.08 -20.04
N GLU A 119 11.14 -15.04 -20.51
CA GLU A 119 11.06 -14.55 -21.90
C GLU A 119 11.49 -15.60 -22.94
N THR A 120 12.42 -16.46 -22.60
CA THR A 120 12.95 -17.51 -23.49
C THR A 120 12.15 -18.80 -23.33
N MET A 121 11.87 -19.17 -22.08
CA MET A 121 11.20 -20.42 -21.72
C MET A 121 9.73 -20.42 -22.11
N SER A 122 9.01 -19.30 -21.95
CA SER A 122 7.60 -19.18 -22.35
C SER A 122 7.39 -19.43 -23.85
N LYS A 123 8.34 -19.02 -24.70
CA LYS A 123 8.30 -19.24 -26.16
C LYS A 123 8.47 -20.70 -26.58
N GLN A 124 8.94 -21.57 -25.68
CA GLN A 124 9.08 -23.00 -25.94
C GLN A 124 7.77 -23.77 -25.74
N TYR A 125 6.77 -23.13 -25.12
CA TYR A 125 5.43 -23.68 -24.94
C TYR A 125 4.49 -23.12 -26.00
N ASP A 126 3.55 -23.94 -26.44
CA ASP A 126 2.40 -23.45 -27.19
C ASP A 126 1.55 -22.53 -26.29
N GLU A 127 0.95 -21.49 -26.87
CA GLU A 127 0.15 -20.52 -26.12
C GLU A 127 -1.00 -21.17 -25.33
N ASN A 128 -1.54 -22.28 -25.84
CA ASN A 128 -2.60 -23.04 -25.19
C ASN A 128 -2.15 -23.81 -23.93
N ASP A 129 -0.84 -23.98 -23.72
CA ASP A 129 -0.28 -24.71 -22.58
C ASP A 129 0.18 -23.80 -21.45
N LEU A 130 0.19 -22.48 -21.69
CA LEU A 130 0.46 -21.46 -20.69
C LEU A 130 -0.86 -20.90 -20.13
N ILE A 131 -1.04 -21.07 -18.82
CA ILE A 131 -2.21 -20.61 -18.08
C ILE A 131 -1.83 -19.54 -17.07
N LEU A 132 -2.74 -18.61 -16.78
CA LEU A 132 -2.62 -17.76 -15.60
C LEU A 132 -2.91 -18.60 -14.35
N ARG A 133 -2.21 -18.28 -13.25
CA ARG A 133 -2.48 -18.91 -11.95
C ARG A 133 -3.89 -18.53 -11.50
N ASP A 134 -4.62 -19.50 -10.98
CA ASP A 134 -5.95 -19.31 -10.37
C ASP A 134 -5.88 -19.28 -8.84
N LYS A 135 -4.79 -19.78 -8.26
CA LYS A 135 -4.51 -19.80 -6.82
C LYS A 135 -3.03 -19.70 -6.55
N VAL A 136 -2.70 -19.16 -5.38
CA VAL A 136 -1.33 -19.03 -4.88
C VAL A 136 -1.35 -18.98 -3.36
N CYS A 137 -0.28 -19.41 -2.72
CA CYS A 137 -0.06 -19.21 -1.30
C CYS A 137 1.22 -18.44 -1.00
N ALA A 138 1.30 -17.87 0.21
CA ALA A 138 2.47 -17.11 0.64
C ALA A 138 3.78 -17.93 0.61
N ALA A 139 3.70 -19.24 0.79
CA ALA A 139 4.87 -20.14 0.71
C ALA A 139 5.43 -20.24 -0.72
N GLU A 140 4.55 -20.36 -1.73
CA GLU A 140 4.94 -20.39 -3.14
C GLU A 140 5.57 -19.06 -3.56
N ILE A 141 4.97 -17.94 -3.18
CA ILE A 141 5.54 -16.61 -3.44
C ILE A 141 6.92 -16.46 -2.80
N TRP A 142 7.08 -16.90 -1.56
CA TRP A 142 8.37 -16.82 -0.86
C TRP A 142 9.46 -17.65 -1.55
N GLU A 143 9.11 -18.86 -2.01
CA GLU A 143 10.09 -19.77 -2.62
C GLU A 143 10.38 -19.48 -4.09
N GLU A 144 9.35 -19.12 -4.85
CA GLU A 144 9.39 -18.94 -6.30
C GLU A 144 9.66 -17.48 -6.68
N ALA A 145 8.88 -16.52 -6.17
CA ALA A 145 8.98 -15.11 -6.55
C ALA A 145 10.14 -14.40 -5.83
N LEU A 146 10.26 -14.60 -4.51
CA LEU A 146 11.30 -13.97 -3.69
C LEU A 146 12.61 -14.77 -3.66
N LYS A 147 12.65 -15.90 -4.38
CA LYS A 147 13.82 -16.79 -4.54
C LYS A 147 14.45 -17.27 -3.22
N ASN A 148 13.68 -17.26 -2.14
CA ASN A 148 14.17 -17.62 -0.82
C ASN A 148 13.85 -19.08 -0.49
N SER A 149 14.50 -19.69 0.51
CA SER A 149 14.12 -21.04 0.93
C SER A 149 12.94 -20.97 1.89
N ILE A 150 11.94 -21.84 1.69
CA ILE A 150 10.81 -21.99 2.60
C ILE A 150 11.25 -22.29 4.04
N ARG A 151 12.42 -22.90 4.22
CA ARG A 151 13.02 -23.21 5.53
C ARG A 151 13.31 -21.97 6.37
N PHE A 152 13.52 -20.82 5.74
CA PHE A 152 13.81 -19.56 6.41
C PHE A 152 12.59 -18.66 6.57
N MET A 153 11.42 -19.10 6.07
CA MET A 153 10.19 -18.31 6.13
C MET A 153 9.71 -18.19 7.57
N LYS A 154 9.52 -16.97 8.04
CA LYS A 154 8.91 -16.66 9.34
C LYS A 154 7.43 -16.37 9.18
N LYS A 155 6.72 -16.40 10.31
CA LYS A 155 5.31 -15.98 10.37
C LYS A 155 5.12 -14.52 9.93
N SER A 156 6.07 -13.64 10.25
CA SER A 156 6.06 -12.24 9.80
C SER A 156 6.02 -12.12 8.29
N ASP A 157 6.85 -12.90 7.61
CA ASP A 157 7.04 -12.84 6.16
C ASP A 157 5.76 -13.34 5.46
N SER A 158 5.13 -14.38 6.00
CA SER A 158 3.84 -14.86 5.53
C SER A 158 2.74 -13.80 5.68
N ILE A 159 2.71 -13.09 6.82
CA ILE A 159 1.74 -12.01 7.04
C ILE A 159 1.98 -10.89 6.02
N GLU A 160 3.23 -10.51 5.78
CA GLU A 160 3.60 -9.45 4.86
C GLU A 160 3.21 -9.76 3.42
N ILE A 161 3.52 -10.97 2.92
CA ILE A 161 3.08 -11.42 1.59
C ILE A 161 1.56 -11.42 1.47
N ASN A 162 0.86 -11.94 2.50
CA ASN A 162 -0.60 -11.97 2.48
C ASN A 162 -1.22 -10.57 2.49
N LYS A 163 -0.58 -9.58 3.12
CA LYS A 163 -1.04 -8.17 3.04
C LYS A 163 -0.97 -7.65 1.62
N VAL A 164 0.12 -7.92 0.91
CA VAL A 164 0.24 -7.57 -0.51
C VAL A 164 -0.88 -8.21 -1.30
N LEU A 165 -1.11 -9.52 -1.15
CA LEU A 165 -2.17 -10.23 -1.88
C LEU A 165 -3.57 -9.66 -1.62
N VAL A 166 -3.89 -9.30 -0.38
CA VAL A 166 -5.19 -8.70 -0.02
C VAL A 166 -5.34 -7.29 -0.58
N SER A 167 -4.24 -6.57 -0.82
CA SER A 167 -4.28 -5.25 -1.46
C SER A 167 -4.53 -5.30 -2.97
N LEU A 168 -4.44 -6.48 -3.60
CA LEU A 168 -4.67 -6.64 -5.04
C LEU A 168 -6.16 -6.86 -5.32
N ASN A 169 -6.77 -5.98 -6.13
CA ASN A 169 -8.21 -6.02 -6.41
C ASN A 169 -8.69 -7.31 -7.10
N GLU A 170 -7.83 -8.00 -7.84
CA GLU A 170 -8.17 -9.21 -8.61
C GLU A 170 -8.01 -10.52 -7.81
N TRP A 171 -7.47 -10.44 -6.59
CA TRP A 171 -7.17 -11.62 -5.76
C TRP A 171 -7.99 -11.63 -4.48
N GLU A 172 -8.69 -12.73 -4.24
CA GLU A 172 -9.51 -12.90 -3.04
C GLU A 172 -8.95 -13.97 -2.11
N LYS A 173 -9.05 -13.73 -0.81
CA LYS A 173 -8.65 -14.74 0.18
C LYS A 173 -9.61 -15.92 0.13
N MET A 174 -9.09 -17.06 -0.27
CA MET A 174 -9.82 -18.34 -0.26
C MET A 174 -10.27 -18.68 1.17
N LYS A 175 -11.58 -18.80 1.39
CA LYS A 175 -12.14 -19.28 2.65
C LYS A 175 -12.05 -20.80 2.66
N THR A 176 -11.18 -21.32 3.52
CA THR A 176 -11.11 -22.76 3.82
C THR A 176 -12.19 -23.16 4.80
#